data_AF-A0A5C2HK93-F1
#
_entry.id   AF-A0A5C2HK93-F1
#
_cell.length_a   1.000
_cell.length_b   1.000
_cell.length_c   1.000
_cell.angle_alpha   90.00
_cell.angle_beta   90.00
_cell.angle_gamma   90.00
#
_symmetry.space_group_name_H-M   'P 1'
#
loop_
_entity.id
_entity.type
_entity.pdbx_description
1 polymer ?
#
loop_
_entity_poly.entity_id
_entity_poly.type
_entity_poly.pdbx_seq_one_letter_code
_entity_poly.pdbx_strand_id
1 'polypeptide(L)'
;MNKTKVDDMLIEMISPRIKEIEERFSRGEGLQQNDINTLLLKSQYNHINHLDEKLNEITADVASLKGEFNSLRGKFKLLETNVNNRLDLFEEQMQGFKKDIELKISQAINTNMRWSIGIIALIVIVLKLADMFIAK
;
A
#
# COMPACT_ATOMS: atom_id res chain seq x y z
N MET A 1 -0.24 -27.71 12.53
CA MET A 1 -0.60 -28.29 13.83
C MET A 1 0.18 -29.59 13.95
N ASN A 2 0.74 -29.93 15.11
CA ASN A 2 1.51 -31.17 15.23
C ASN A 2 0.52 -32.32 15.37
N LYS A 3 0.55 -33.33 14.47
CA LYS A 3 -0.30 -34.53 14.62
C LYS A 3 -0.15 -35.04 16.04
N THR A 4 -1.26 -35.24 16.75
CA THR A 4 -1.21 -35.75 18.10
C THR A 4 -0.65 -37.16 18.04
N LYS A 5 0.37 -37.47 18.85
CA LYS A 5 0.94 -38.84 18.97
C LYS A 5 -0.14 -39.91 19.22
N VAL A 6 -1.31 -39.51 19.71
CA VAL A 6 -2.48 -40.34 19.96
C VAL A 6 -3.13 -40.82 18.65
N ASP A 7 -3.21 -39.95 17.64
CA ASP A 7 -3.91 -40.20 16.38
C ASP A 7 -3.17 -41.25 15.55
N ASP A 8 -1.84 -41.09 15.43
CA ASP A 8 -0.97 -42.05 14.75
C ASP A 8 -0.94 -43.40 15.49
N MET A 9 -0.99 -43.38 16.82
CA MET A 9 -1.03 -44.59 17.65
C MET A 9 -2.34 -45.37 17.45
N LEU A 10 -3.48 -44.68 17.31
CA LEU A 10 -4.77 -45.33 17.03
C LEU A 10 -4.77 -46.01 15.65
N ILE A 11 -4.13 -45.42 14.66
CA ILE A 11 -3.96 -46.04 13.33
C ILE A 11 -3.04 -47.25 13.38
N GLU A 12 -1.93 -47.15 14.12
CA GLU A 12 -1.01 -48.26 14.31
C GLU A 12 -1.72 -49.45 15.00
N MET A 13 -2.59 -49.17 15.98
CA MET A 13 -3.37 -50.19 16.67
C MET A 13 -4.39 -50.92 15.78
N ILE A 14 -5.00 -50.24 14.79
CA ILE A 14 -5.96 -50.87 13.86
C ILE A 14 -5.30 -51.45 12.60
N SER A 15 -4.03 -51.11 12.32
CA SER A 15 -3.31 -51.59 11.14
C SER A 15 -3.26 -53.13 11.00
N PRO A 16 -3.02 -53.91 12.07
CA PRO A 16 -3.05 -55.38 11.99
C PRO A 16 -4.42 -55.91 11.54
N ARG A 17 -5.52 -55.35 12.08
CA ARG A 17 -6.89 -55.71 11.72
C ARG A 17 -7.17 -55.44 10.24
N ILE A 18 -6.66 -54.32 9.72
CA ILE A 18 -6.86 -53.95 8.31
C ILE A 18 -6.11 -54.90 7.38
N LYS A 19 -4.91 -55.33 7.75
CA LYS A 19 -4.18 -56.34 6.99
C LYS A 19 -4.91 -57.69 6.95
N GLU A 20 -5.45 -58.13 8.10
CA GLU A 20 -6.28 -59.35 8.16
C GLU A 20 -7.52 -59.24 7.26
N ILE A 21 -8.18 -58.07 7.23
CA ILE A 21 -9.33 -57.80 6.35
C ILE A 21 -8.92 -57.86 4.88
N GLU A 22 -7.82 -57.22 4.50
CA GLU A 22 -7.29 -57.21 3.12
C GLU A 22 -6.94 -58.62 2.63
N GLU A 23 -6.30 -59.44 3.49
CA GLU A 23 -5.97 -60.83 3.17
C GLU A 23 -7.21 -61.72 3.02
N ARG A 24 -8.19 -61.58 3.91
CA ARG A 24 -9.49 -62.29 3.82
C ARG A 24 -10.24 -61.91 2.56
N PHE A 25 -10.33 -60.60 2.28
CA PHE A 25 -11.01 -60.09 1.09
C PHE A 25 -10.32 -60.56 -0.21
N SER A 26 -8.99 -60.61 -0.23
CA SER A 26 -8.20 -61.13 -1.37
C SER A 26 -8.45 -62.62 -1.65
N ARG A 27 -8.88 -63.39 -0.64
CA ARG A 27 -9.30 -64.79 -0.81
C ARG A 27 -10.76 -64.95 -1.27
N GLY A 28 -11.46 -63.86 -1.54
CA GLY A 28 -12.86 -63.85 -1.96
C GLY A 28 -13.86 -63.99 -0.80
N GLU A 29 -13.40 -63.88 0.45
CA GLU A 29 -14.30 -63.81 1.61
C GLU A 29 -15.01 -62.44 1.65
N GLY A 30 -16.31 -62.44 1.95
CA GLY A 30 -17.08 -61.19 2.13
C GLY A 30 -16.66 -60.42 3.39
N LEU A 31 -16.86 -59.09 3.36
CA LEU A 31 -16.61 -58.22 4.51
C LEU A 31 -17.72 -58.36 5.55
N GLN A 32 -17.33 -58.50 6.82
CA GLN A 32 -18.28 -58.42 7.93
C GLN A 32 -18.52 -56.95 8.33
N GLN A 33 -19.59 -56.69 9.09
CA GLN A 33 -19.92 -55.34 9.54
C GLN A 33 -18.78 -54.66 10.32
N ASN A 34 -18.05 -55.42 11.15
CA ASN A 34 -16.88 -54.90 11.87
C ASN A 34 -15.70 -54.57 10.95
N ASP A 35 -15.55 -55.32 9.85
CA ASP A 35 -14.53 -55.07 8.83
C ASP A 35 -14.84 -53.73 8.14
N ILE A 36 -16.11 -53.52 7.76
CA ILE A 36 -16.60 -52.27 7.17
C ILE A 36 -16.36 -51.09 8.12
N ASN A 37 -16.73 -51.23 9.41
CA ASN A 37 -16.53 -50.17 10.40
C ASN A 37 -15.04 -49.80 10.55
N THR A 38 -14.15 -50.79 10.56
CA THR A 38 -12.69 -50.58 10.68
C THR A 38 -12.13 -49.86 9.44
N LEU A 39 -12.57 -50.25 8.24
CA LEU A 39 -12.20 -49.58 6.99
C LEU A 39 -12.74 -48.15 6.93
N LEU A 40 -13.97 -47.92 7.39
CA LEU A 40 -14.56 -46.57 7.50
C LEU A 40 -13.74 -45.70 8.45
N LEU A 41 -13.32 -46.21 9.61
CA LEU A 41 -12.47 -45.48 10.55
C LEU A 41 -11.13 -45.09 9.92
N LYS A 42 -10.45 -45.99 9.20
CA LYS A 42 -9.23 -45.65 8.44
C LYS A 42 -9.50 -44.59 7.37
N SER A 43 -10.59 -44.71 6.63
CA SER A 43 -10.94 -43.73 5.60
C SER A 43 -11.20 -42.34 6.19
N GLN A 44 -11.93 -42.26 7.31
CA GLN A 44 -12.20 -40.99 8.01
C GLN A 44 -10.91 -40.39 8.58
N TYR A 45 -10.05 -41.21 9.16
CA TYR A 45 -8.74 -40.76 9.62
C TYR A 45 -7.92 -40.13 8.49
N ASN A 46 -7.79 -40.82 7.36
CA ASN A 46 -7.05 -40.31 6.21
C ASN A 46 -7.63 -38.99 5.69
N HIS A 47 -8.96 -38.87 5.66
CA HIS A 47 -9.64 -37.65 5.26
C HIS A 47 -9.37 -36.50 6.22
N ILE A 48 -9.46 -36.72 7.53
CA ILE A 48 -9.14 -35.72 8.57
C ILE A 48 -7.68 -35.28 8.47
N ASN A 49 -6.77 -36.23 8.25
CA ASN A 49 -5.35 -35.91 8.07
C ASN A 49 -5.11 -35.02 6.84
N HIS A 50 -5.76 -35.30 5.71
CA HIS A 50 -5.67 -34.45 4.52
C HIS A 50 -6.24 -33.04 4.75
N LEU A 51 -7.36 -32.95 5.49
CA LEU A 51 -7.93 -31.65 5.87
C LEU A 51 -6.96 -30.84 6.76
N ASP A 52 -6.26 -31.48 7.71
CA ASP A 52 -5.26 -30.78 8.53
C ASP A 52 -4.10 -30.25 7.70
N GLU A 53 -3.61 -31.04 6.74
CA GLU A 53 -2.58 -30.60 5.79
C GLU A 53 -3.05 -29.35 5.01
N LYS A 54 -4.29 -29.35 4.52
CA LYS A 54 -4.89 -28.20 3.84
C LYS A 54 -5.06 -26.99 4.77
N LEU A 55 -5.41 -27.20 6.04
CA LEU A 55 -5.47 -26.10 7.02
C LEU A 55 -4.08 -25.51 7.32
N ASN A 56 -3.04 -26.35 7.34
CA ASN A 56 -1.67 -25.88 7.50
C ASN A 56 -1.20 -25.04 6.30
N GLU A 57 -1.54 -25.46 5.07
CA GLU A 57 -1.31 -24.70 3.84
C GLU A 57 -2.01 -23.33 3.90
N ILE A 58 -3.31 -23.31 4.21
CA ILE A 58 -4.08 -22.05 4.35
C ILE A 58 -3.50 -21.15 5.45
N THR A 59 -3.06 -21.74 6.57
CA THR A 59 -2.45 -20.97 7.66
C THR A 59 -1.14 -20.31 7.22
N ALA A 60 -0.33 -21.02 6.43
CA ALA A 60 0.90 -20.47 5.86
C ALA A 60 0.59 -19.36 4.85
N ASP A 61 -0.39 -19.56 3.96
CA ASP A 61 -0.81 -18.55 2.98
C ASP A 61 -1.34 -17.29 3.65
N VAL A 62 -2.16 -17.43 4.69
CA VAL A 62 -2.69 -16.30 5.48
C VAL A 62 -1.55 -15.55 6.20
N ALA A 63 -0.57 -16.27 6.74
CA ALA A 63 0.61 -15.65 7.35
C ALA A 63 1.43 -14.87 6.31
N SER A 64 1.61 -15.42 5.11
CA SER A 64 2.26 -14.74 3.98
C SER A 64 1.51 -13.48 3.56
N LEU A 65 0.19 -13.60 3.34
CA LEU A 65 -0.68 -12.48 2.96
C LEU A 65 -0.66 -11.34 3.99
N LYS A 66 -0.63 -11.69 5.28
CA LYS A 66 -0.47 -10.70 6.37
C LYS A 66 0.87 -9.97 6.27
N GLY A 67 1.95 -10.67 5.90
CA GLY A 67 3.25 -10.09 5.63
C GLY A 67 3.22 -9.11 4.45
N GLU A 68 2.64 -9.51 3.33
CA GLU A 68 2.47 -8.66 2.15
C GLU A 68 1.64 -7.40 2.46
N PHE A 69 0.54 -7.55 3.21
CA PHE A 69 -0.29 -6.43 3.61
C PHE A 69 0.45 -5.43 4.50
N ASN A 70 1.27 -5.90 5.44
CA ASN A 70 2.11 -5.03 6.26
C ASN A 70 3.15 -4.26 5.42
N SER A 71 3.76 -4.93 4.43
CA SER A 71 4.68 -4.30 3.48
C SER A 71 3.97 -3.22 2.65
N LEU A 72 2.78 -3.52 2.14
CA LEU A 72 1.95 -2.56 1.40
C LEU A 72 1.57 -1.35 2.25
N ARG A 73 1.17 -1.57 3.51
CA ARG A 73 0.88 -0.50 4.47
C ARG A 73 2.10 0.40 4.70
N GLY A 74 3.30 -0.18 4.77
CA GLY A 74 4.56 0.58 4.85
C GLY A 74 4.79 1.45 3.63
N LYS A 75 4.62 0.90 2.42
CA LYS A 75 4.74 1.65 1.16
C LYS A 75 3.73 2.80 1.08
N PHE A 76 2.50 2.59 1.55
CA PHE A 76 1.47 3.63 1.55
C PHE A 76 1.81 4.80 2.48
N LYS A 77 2.32 4.53 3.69
CA LYS A 77 2.81 5.59 4.60
C LYS A 77 3.95 6.41 4.00
N LEU A 78 4.88 5.74 3.31
CA LEU A 78 5.99 6.42 2.63
C LEU A 78 5.47 7.29 1.48
N LEU A 79 4.50 6.79 0.72
CA LEU A 79 3.85 7.55 -0.34
C LEU A 79 3.15 8.81 0.21
N GLU A 80 2.35 8.66 1.27
CA GLU A 80 1.69 9.77 1.96
C GLU A 80 2.69 10.84 2.40
N THR A 81 3.80 10.42 3.01
CA THR A 81 4.88 11.33 3.43
C THR A 81 5.50 12.07 2.23
N ASN A 82 5.77 11.36 1.13
CA ASN A 82 6.36 11.95 -0.07
C ASN A 82 5.39 12.96 -0.74
N VAL A 83 4.10 12.62 -0.79
CA VAL A 83 3.07 13.52 -1.32
C VAL A 83 2.98 14.79 -0.48
N ASN A 84 2.92 14.67 0.85
CA ASN A 84 2.88 15.83 1.74
C ASN A 84 4.12 16.72 1.56
N ASN A 85 5.32 16.14 1.57
CA ASN A 85 6.56 16.90 1.37
C ASN A 85 6.58 17.62 0.01
N ARG A 86 6.04 17.00 -1.05
CA ARG A 86 5.95 17.63 -2.37
C ARG A 86 4.94 18.78 -2.40
N LEU A 87 3.84 18.66 -1.67
CA LEU A 87 2.86 19.74 -1.55
C LEU A 87 3.43 20.92 -0.77
N ASP A 88 4.14 20.67 0.33
CA ASP A 88 4.81 21.71 1.11
C ASP A 88 5.85 22.47 0.26
N LEU A 89 6.68 21.72 -0.49
CA LEU A 89 7.66 22.32 -1.40
C LEU A 89 6.98 23.14 -2.52
N PHE A 90 5.85 22.63 -3.04
CA PHE A 90 5.09 23.35 -4.06
C PHE A 90 4.49 24.64 -3.50
N GLU A 91 3.96 24.63 -2.28
CA GLU A 91 3.46 25.83 -1.61
C GLU A 91 4.57 26.87 -1.41
N GLU A 92 5.75 26.45 -0.96
CA GLU A 92 6.93 27.31 -0.82
C GLU A 92 7.32 27.96 -2.15
N GLN A 93 7.38 27.17 -3.24
CA GLN A 93 7.68 27.67 -4.57
C GLN A 93 6.62 28.68 -5.06
N MET A 94 5.34 28.44 -4.79
CA MET A 94 4.27 29.35 -5.16
C MET A 94 4.32 30.67 -4.37
N GLN A 95 4.70 30.62 -3.08
CA GLN A 95 4.93 31.83 -2.29
C GLN A 95 6.12 32.64 -2.84
N GLY A 96 7.24 31.97 -3.17
CA GLY A 96 8.39 32.58 -3.81
C GLY A 96 8.04 33.23 -5.15
N PHE A 97 7.30 32.51 -5.99
CA PHE A 97 6.82 33.01 -7.28
C PHE A 97 5.92 34.24 -7.13
N LYS A 98 5.00 34.24 -6.16
CA LYS A 98 4.14 35.38 -5.86
C LYS A 98 4.97 36.60 -5.47
N LYS A 99 5.96 36.43 -4.60
CA LYS A 99 6.87 37.50 -4.18
C LYS A 99 7.67 38.06 -5.35
N ASP A 100 8.17 37.20 -6.23
CA ASP A 100 8.90 37.62 -7.43
C ASP A 100 8.02 38.42 -8.40
N ILE A 101 6.76 38.03 -8.56
CA ILE A 101 5.77 38.80 -9.33
C ILE A 101 5.56 40.17 -8.68
N GLU A 102 5.30 40.23 -7.38
CA GLU A 102 5.08 41.48 -6.65
C GLU A 102 6.29 42.43 -6.78
N LEU A 103 7.51 41.88 -6.65
CA LEU A 103 8.75 42.64 -6.84
C LEU A 103 8.88 43.16 -8.28
N LYS A 104 8.66 42.33 -9.29
CA LYS A 104 8.76 42.74 -10.71
C LYS A 104 7.73 43.81 -11.06
N ILE A 105 6.49 43.66 -10.59
CA ILE A 105 5.43 44.66 -10.78
C ILE A 105 5.81 45.97 -10.09
N SER A 106 6.24 45.91 -8.83
CA SER A 106 6.65 47.09 -8.07
C SER A 106 7.84 47.81 -8.72
N GLN A 107 8.85 47.06 -9.17
CA GLN A 107 10.01 47.60 -9.90
C GLN A 107 9.60 48.27 -11.20
N ALA A 108 8.72 47.65 -11.99
CA ALA A 108 8.23 48.22 -13.25
C ALA A 108 7.42 49.50 -13.02
N ILE A 109 6.51 49.50 -12.03
CA ILE A 109 5.72 50.68 -11.64
C ILE A 109 6.64 51.81 -11.17
N ASN A 110 7.55 51.53 -10.24
CA ASN A 110 8.45 52.55 -9.70
C ASN A 110 9.36 53.13 -10.80
N THR A 111 9.88 52.29 -11.69
CA THR A 111 10.71 52.76 -12.83
C THR A 111 9.90 53.68 -13.75
N ASN A 112 8.68 53.28 -14.11
CA ASN A 112 7.81 54.09 -14.97
C ASN A 112 7.40 55.41 -14.28
N MET A 113 7.10 55.39 -12.98
CA MET A 113 6.81 56.61 -12.21
C MET A 113 8.00 57.57 -12.16
N ARG A 114 9.24 57.06 -12.02
CA ARG A 114 10.45 57.92 -12.04
C ARG A 114 10.61 58.64 -13.38
N TRP A 115 10.39 57.94 -14.50
CA TRP A 115 10.44 58.57 -15.83
C TRP A 115 9.31 59.57 -16.06
N SER A 116 8.08 59.26 -15.64
CA SER A 116 6.95 60.19 -15.81
C SER A 116 7.11 61.46 -14.97
N ILE A 117 7.55 61.35 -13.71
CA ILE A 117 7.86 62.51 -12.86
C ILE A 117 8.97 63.35 -13.51
N GLY A 118 10.01 62.72 -14.06
CA GLY A 118 11.09 63.43 -14.76
C GLY A 118 10.59 64.23 -15.96
N ILE A 119 9.70 63.65 -16.77
CA ILE A 119 9.09 64.33 -17.93
C ILE A 119 8.19 65.49 -17.46
N ILE A 120 7.36 65.29 -16.45
CA ILE A 120 6.49 66.34 -15.90
C ILE A 120 7.34 67.50 -15.39
N ALA A 121 8.41 67.23 -14.62
CA ALA A 121 9.31 68.26 -14.13
C ALA A 121 9.96 69.05 -15.26
N LEU A 122 10.38 68.37 -16.33
CA LEU A 122 10.94 69.02 -17.52
C LEU A 122 9.91 69.92 -18.21
N ILE A 123 8.69 69.44 -18.41
CA ILE A 123 7.59 70.23 -19.01
C ILE A 123 7.31 71.49 -18.17
N VAL A 124 7.23 71.35 -16.84
CA VAL A 124 7.00 72.49 -15.93
C VAL A 124 8.10 73.53 -16.04
N ILE A 125 9.37 73.10 -16.14
CA ILE A 125 10.51 74.02 -16.35
C ILE A 125 10.38 74.76 -17.68
N VAL A 126 10.06 74.04 -18.76
CA VAL A 126 9.90 74.62 -20.10
C VAL A 126 8.75 75.64 -20.13
N LEU A 127 7.59 75.30 -19.56
CA LEU A 127 6.45 76.21 -19.47
C LEU A 127 6.82 77.47 -18.69
N LYS A 128 7.50 77.33 -17.55
CA LYS A 128 7.91 78.47 -16.73
C LYS A 128 8.91 79.39 -17.45
N LEU A 129 9.81 78.83 -18.26
CA LEU A 129 10.72 79.62 -19.10
C LEU A 129 9.96 80.35 -20.21
N ALA A 130 9.01 79.68 -20.88
CA ALA A 130 8.19 80.29 -21.92
C ALA A 130 7.37 81.48 -21.36
N ASP A 131 6.74 81.33 -20.20
CA ASP A 131 6.02 82.41 -19.52
C ASP A 131 6.92 83.63 -19.26
N MET A 132 8.16 83.39 -18.83
CA MET A 132 9.14 84.45 -18.56
C MET A 132 9.58 85.19 -19.83
N PHE A 133 9.67 84.49 -20.96
CA PHE A 133 9.99 85.10 -22.25
C PHE A 133 8.81 85.87 -22.84
N ILE A 134 7.57 85.41 -22.64
CA ILE A 134 6.36 86.08 -23.14
C ILE A 134 6.00 87.30 -22.27
N ALA A 135 6.30 87.29 -20.97
CA ALA A 135 6.04 88.39 -20.05
C ALA A 135 7.07 89.55 -20.13
N LYS A 136 7.99 89.53 -21.10
CA LYS A 136 9.04 90.53 -21.34
C LYS A 136 8.77 91.30 -22.62
#